data_AF-A0A562RFT5-F1
#
_entry.id   AF-A0A562RFT5-F1
#
_cell.length_a   1.000
_cell.length_b   1.000
_cell.length_c   1.000
_cell.angle_alpha   90.00
_cell.angle_beta   90.00
_cell.angle_gamma   90.00
#
_symmetry.space_group_name_H-M   'P 1'
#
loop_
_entity.id
_entity.type
_entity.pdbx_description
1 polymer ?
#
loop_
_entity_poly.entity_id
_entity_poly.type
_entity_poly.pdbx_seq_one_letter_code
_entity_poly.pdbx_strand_id
1 'polypeptide(L)' 'MTGLLANDSEQIDRRTSRSICDAVGERLQQSLRPEPRLPTHLEQLLNELKRREREAH' A
#
# COMPACT_ATOMS: atom_id res chain seq x y z
N MET A 1 -18.34 -28.93 2.22
CA MET A 1 -19.33 -27.84 2.26
C MET A 1 -18.76 -26.67 3.06
N THR A 2 -17.81 -25.93 2.49
CA THR A 2 -17.22 -24.71 3.08
C THR A 2 -17.82 -23.50 2.37
N GLY A 3 -18.97 -23.06 2.87
CA GLY A 3 -19.74 -21.95 2.29
C GLY A 3 -20.55 -21.19 3.33
N LEU A 4 -20.07 -21.11 4.57
CA LEU A 4 -20.79 -20.49 5.69
C LEU A 4 -20.00 -19.33 6.33
N LEU A 5 -19.28 -18.54 5.54
CA LEU A 5 -18.62 -17.30 6.03
C LEU A 5 -18.97 -16.06 5.20
N ALA A 6 -19.98 -16.09 4.34
CA ALA A 6 -20.21 -15.01 3.38
C ALA A 6 -21.66 -14.55 3.24
N ASN A 7 -22.52 -14.70 4.27
CA ASN A 7 -23.91 -14.26 4.14
C ASN A 7 -24.49 -13.43 5.30
N ASP A 8 -23.75 -13.25 6.40
CA ASP A 8 -24.16 -12.36 7.50
C ASP A 8 -23.47 -10.98 7.44
N SER A 9 -22.75 -10.70 6.36
CA SER A 9 -22.30 -9.35 6.05
C SER A 9 -23.50 -8.57 5.56
N GLU A 10 -23.99 -7.60 6.33
CA GLU A 10 -24.76 -6.51 5.74
C GLU A 10 -24.02 -6.04 4.48
N GLN A 11 -24.69 -6.06 3.33
CA GLN A 11 -24.07 -5.66 2.08
C GLN A 11 -23.83 -4.17 2.14
N ILE A 12 -22.60 -3.78 2.43
CA ILE A 12 -22.17 -2.39 2.35
C ILE A 12 -22.29 -1.97 0.89
N ASP A 13 -23.14 -0.98 0.62
CA ASP A 13 -23.29 -0.47 -0.72
C ASP A 13 -21.98 0.17 -1.20
N ARG A 14 -21.81 0.26 -2.53
CA ARG A 14 -20.58 0.76 -3.14
C ARG A 14 -20.22 2.18 -2.68
N ARG A 15 -21.20 3.04 -2.42
CA ARG A 15 -20.96 4.42 -2.00
C ARG A 15 -20.41 4.43 -0.58
N THR A 16 -21.00 3.65 0.32
CA THR A 16 -20.52 3.54 1.71
C THR A 16 -19.13 2.92 1.76
N SER A 17 -18.88 1.85 1.01
CA SER A 17 -17.55 1.22 0.90
C SER A 17 -16.50 2.22 0.42
N ARG A 18 -16.81 3.02 -0.61
CA ARG A 18 -15.90 4.06 -1.11
C ARG A 18 -15.61 5.11 -0.04
N SER A 19 -16.64 5.64 0.63
CA SER A 19 -16.49 6.64 1.70
C SER A 19 -15.57 6.15 2.81
N ILE A 20 -15.69 4.87 3.20
CA ILE A 20 -14.80 4.24 4.19
C ILE A 20 -13.36 4.20 3.67
N CYS A 21 -13.14 3.73 2.44
CA CYS A 21 -11.80 3.67 1.85
C CYS A 21 -11.15 5.07 1.77
N ASP A 22 -11.92 6.08 1.38
CA ASP A 22 -11.43 7.46 1.28
C ASP A 22 -11.02 7.98 2.66
N ALA A 23 -11.89 7.86 3.67
CA ALA A 23 -11.61 8.30 5.04
C ALA A 23 -10.44 7.54 5.70
N VAL A 24 -10.34 6.23 5.46
CA VAL A 24 -9.20 5.42 5.91
C VAL A 24 -7.92 5.86 5.21
N GLY A 25 -7.97 6.07 3.89
CA GLY A 25 -6.85 6.56 3.09
C GLY A 25 -6.31 7.90 3.58
N GLU A 26 -7.20 8.86 3.83
CA GLU A 26 -6.83 10.17 4.40
C GLU A 26 -6.16 10.04 5.76
N ARG A 27 -6.73 9.23 6.66
CA ARG A 27 -6.16 9.02 8.01
C ARG A 27 -4.80 8.33 7.95
N LEU A 28 -4.63 7.36 7.05
CA LEU A 28 -3.35 6.69 6.84
C LEU A 28 -2.29 7.67 6.33
N GLN A 29 -2.63 8.55 5.38
CA GLN A 29 -1.69 9.56 4.88
C GLN A 29 -1.27 10.56 5.97
N GLN A 30 -2.19 10.91 6.88
CA GLN A 30 -1.86 11.79 8.02
C GLN A 30 -0.94 11.10 9.03
N SER A 31 -1.17 9.82 9.31
CA SER A 31 -0.45 9.07 10.35
C SER A 31 0.89 8.50 9.87
N LEU A 32 0.94 8.06 8.60
CA LEU A 32 2.09 7.44 7.94
C LEU A 32 2.57 8.34 6.81
N ARG A 33 2.81 9.61 7.13
CA ARG A 33 3.23 10.60 6.13
C ARG A 33 4.47 10.04 5.41
N PRO A 34 4.41 9.83 4.07
CA PRO A 34 5.54 9.24 3.37
C PRO A 34 6.77 10.11 3.58
N GLU A 35 7.86 9.53 4.09
CA GLU A 35 9.13 10.25 4.08
C GLU A 35 9.52 10.52 2.62
N PRO A 36 9.77 11.79 2.23
CA PRO A 36 10.12 12.12 0.85
C PRO A 36 11.51 11.60 0.46
N ARG A 37 12.29 11.11 1.42
CA ARG A 37 13.63 10.56 1.22
C ARG A 37 13.66 9.12 1.69
N LEU A 38 14.33 8.30 0.91
CA LEU A 38 14.59 6.91 1.30
C LEU A 38 15.62 6.91 2.43
N PRO A 39 15.52 5.97 3.38
CA PRO A 39 16.59 5.68 4.31
C PRO A 39 17.91 5.47 3.55
N THR A 40 19.01 6.03 4.05
CA THR A 40 20.32 6.02 3.37
C THR A 40 20.76 4.63 2.93
N HIS A 41 20.48 3.60 3.75
CA HIS A 41 20.82 2.23 3.40
C HIS A 41 20.03 1.72 2.17
N LEU A 42 18.75 2.05 2.06
CA LEU A 42 17.93 1.69 0.90
C LEU A 42 18.38 2.43 -0.36
N GLU A 43 18.76 3.71 -0.24
CA GLU A 43 19.34 4.45 -1.37
C GLU A 43 20.62 3.79 -1.88
N GLN A 44 21.51 3.36 -0.98
CA GLN A 44 22.74 2.66 -1.33
C GLN A 44 22.47 1.34 -2.05
N LEU A 45 21.53 0.53 -1.54
CA LEU A 45 21.15 -0.74 -2.18
C LEU A 45 20.56 -0.53 -3.58
N LEU A 46 19.69 0.46 -3.75
CA LEU A 46 19.10 0.79 -5.05
C LEU A 46 20.15 1.31 -6.05
N ASN A 47 21.11 2.10 -5.58
CA ASN A 47 22.20 2.57 -6.42
C ASN A 47 23.09 1.42 -6.89
N GLU A 48 23.37 0.47 -6.01
CA GLU A 48 24.15 -0.72 -6.31
C GLU A 48 23.41 -1.66 -7.29
N LEU A 49 22.10 -1.86 -7.09
CA LEU A 49 21.26 -2.63 -8.01
C LEU A 49 21.32 -2.03 -9.43
N LYS A 50 21.06 -0.73 -9.55
CA LYS A 50 21.11 -0.01 -10.83
C LYS A 50 22.51 -0.04 -11.47
N ARG A 51 23.57 -0.05 -10.66
CA ARG A 51 24.95 -0.15 -11.15
C ARG A 51 25.16 -1.51 -11.82
N ARG A 52 24.77 -2.60 -11.17
CA ARG A 52 24.91 -3.97 -11.69
C ARG A 52 24.09 -4.19 -12.96
N GLU A 53 22.87 -3.65 -13.02
CA GLU A 53 22.05 -3.73 -14.23
C GLU A 53 22.72 -3.06 -15.43
N ARG A 54 23.35 -1.89 -15.22
CA ARG A 54 24.12 -1.19 -16.27
C ARG A 54 25.40 -1.91 -16.68
N GLU A 55 26.08 -2.55 -15.74
CA GLU A 55 27.32 -3.30 -16.00
C GLU A 55 27.09 -4.66 -16.66
N ALA A 56 25.87 -5.19 -16.55
CA ALA A 56 25.45 -6.43 -17.20
C ALA A 56 24.99 -6.22 -18.66
N HIS A 57 25.10 -5.02 -19.21
CA HIS A 57 24.77 -4.65 -20.60
C HIS A 57 26.02 -4.09 -21.29
#